data_AF-A0A3D4PGX2-F1
#
_entry.id   AF-A0A3D4PGX2-F1
#
_cell.length_a   1.000
_cell.length_b   1.000
_cell.length_c   1.000
_cell.angle_alpha   90.00
_cell.angle_beta   90.00
_cell.angle_gamma   90.00
#
_symmetry.space_group_name_H-M   'P 1'
#
loop_
_entity.id
_entity.type
_entity.pdbx_description
1 polymer ?
#
loop_
_entity_poly.entity_id
_entity_poly.type
_entity_poly.pdbx_seq_one_letter_code
_entity_poly.pdbx_strand_id
1 'polypeptide(L)'
;MASQDLGLINVIDRTFVDRDRRRPNTFPCLHHTPTMISVSDYAGSHKSSAFECYSFAILGDPDFALWDDRRIEWRHRQSLGRRTFAYKKLGDKKKAVLLSEFLNLVGDLCGVCVSFLVDRRLNGLFDGDGESDRTIVAEQWPKAKYRKATFDRLLRVTHFNSFVLAGLVGPHQNVLWITDQDDIAANERQLRALTEIFGSGMCRYLILPDGTLPFRLGHIRCGTTASDNGTLQCEDIASIPDLVGGALSEVFTKYSDTGIRLRKGIDLSPPADVSLKTRSIMGWMTEEHRLKQVVVCIEPAPSPSLFTVTLVDFIGSPLS
;
A
#
# COMPACT_ATOMS: atom_id res chain seq x y z
N MET A 1 -17.44 2.97 -10.79
CA MET A 1 -18.28 3.78 -9.88
C MET A 1 -18.29 5.21 -10.42
N ALA A 2 -19.40 5.94 -10.42
CA ALA A 2 -19.42 7.36 -10.82
C ALA A 2 -19.66 8.20 -9.57
N SER A 3 -18.59 8.50 -8.83
CA SER A 3 -18.63 9.37 -7.64
C SER A 3 -18.32 10.82 -8.02
N GLN A 4 -18.78 11.75 -7.17
CA GLN A 4 -18.61 13.21 -7.21
C GLN A 4 -17.15 13.64 -7.49
N ASP A 5 -16.90 14.93 -7.78
CA ASP A 5 -15.57 15.49 -8.12
C ASP A 5 -14.47 15.17 -7.08
N LEU A 6 -13.88 13.97 -7.16
CA LEU A 6 -12.74 13.50 -6.37
C LEU A 6 -11.45 13.53 -7.20
N GLY A 7 -11.33 14.51 -8.10
CA GLY A 7 -10.17 14.82 -8.96
C GLY A 7 -9.24 13.64 -9.27
N LEU A 8 -8.27 13.39 -8.38
CA LEU A 8 -7.27 12.33 -8.49
C LEU A 8 -7.85 10.93 -8.40
N ILE A 9 -8.67 10.65 -7.41
CA ILE A 9 -9.22 9.32 -7.15
C ILE A 9 -10.09 8.85 -8.32
N ASN A 10 -10.86 9.75 -8.94
CA ASN A 10 -11.64 9.41 -10.12
C ASN A 10 -10.75 8.99 -11.31
N VAL A 11 -9.56 9.58 -11.46
CA VAL A 11 -8.60 9.17 -12.50
C VAL A 11 -7.98 7.81 -12.15
N ILE A 12 -7.66 7.57 -10.87
CA ILE A 12 -7.17 6.27 -10.40
C ILE A 12 -8.25 5.18 -10.62
N ASP A 13 -9.49 5.42 -10.22
CA ASP A 13 -10.63 4.49 -10.41
C ASP A 13 -10.80 4.08 -11.87
N ARG A 14 -10.87 5.05 -12.78
CA ARG A 14 -10.95 4.77 -14.23
C ARG A 14 -9.78 3.93 -14.70
N THR A 15 -8.57 4.22 -14.19
CA THR A 15 -7.37 3.46 -14.55
C THR A 15 -7.42 2.03 -14.01
N PHE A 16 -7.94 1.82 -12.80
CA PHE A 16 -8.11 0.49 -12.19
C PHE A 16 -9.18 -0.31 -12.93
N VAL A 17 -10.34 0.29 -13.23
CA VAL A 17 -11.42 -0.35 -14.01
C VAL A 17 -10.92 -0.73 -15.41
N ASP A 18 -10.21 0.17 -16.09
CA ASP A 18 -9.64 -0.14 -17.41
C ASP A 18 -8.61 -1.26 -17.35
N ARG A 19 -7.86 -1.36 -16.24
CA ARG A 19 -6.88 -2.42 -16.03
C ARG A 19 -7.55 -3.76 -15.80
N ASP A 20 -8.48 -3.84 -14.88
CA ASP A 20 -9.16 -5.09 -14.53
C ASP A 20 -9.93 -5.66 -15.72
N ARG A 21 -10.49 -4.79 -16.58
CA ARG A 21 -11.08 -5.19 -17.88
C ARG A 21 -10.07 -5.81 -18.84
N ARG A 22 -8.82 -5.34 -18.86
CA ARG A 22 -7.77 -5.85 -19.78
C ARG A 22 -7.04 -7.07 -19.23
N ARG A 23 -6.89 -7.15 -17.90
CA ARG A 23 -6.26 -8.26 -17.19
C ARG A 23 -7.17 -8.65 -16.02
N PRO A 24 -8.15 -9.54 -16.28
CA PRO A 24 -9.05 -10.04 -15.25
C PRO A 24 -8.26 -10.62 -14.08
N ASN A 25 -8.79 -10.47 -12.86
CA ASN A 25 -8.15 -10.87 -11.60
C ASN A 25 -6.91 -10.05 -11.24
N THR A 26 -6.77 -8.81 -11.75
CA THR A 26 -5.78 -7.86 -11.22
C THR A 26 -6.08 -7.54 -9.76
N PHE A 27 -7.37 -7.40 -9.43
CA PHE A 27 -7.85 -7.22 -8.07
C PHE A 27 -8.62 -8.48 -7.66
N PRO A 28 -8.17 -9.24 -6.64
CA PRO A 28 -8.83 -10.47 -6.22
C PRO A 28 -10.14 -10.17 -5.46
N CYS A 29 -11.08 -11.11 -5.50
CA CYS A 29 -12.27 -11.08 -4.65
C CYS A 29 -11.88 -11.49 -3.21
N LEU A 30 -12.07 -10.57 -2.25
CA LEU A 30 -11.69 -10.77 -0.85
C LEU A 30 -12.88 -10.97 0.10
N HIS A 31 -14.09 -11.14 -0.46
CA HIS A 31 -15.35 -11.22 0.31
C HIS A 31 -15.51 -12.53 1.11
N HIS A 32 -14.62 -13.50 0.91
CA HIS A 32 -14.72 -14.84 1.53
C HIS A 32 -14.28 -14.87 2.99
N THR A 33 -13.81 -13.76 3.54
CA THR A 33 -13.32 -13.66 4.92
C THR A 33 -14.15 -12.69 5.74
N PRO A 34 -14.35 -12.91 7.06
CA PRO A 34 -15.08 -11.97 7.90
C PRO A 34 -14.28 -10.71 8.23
N THR A 35 -12.96 -10.73 8.05
CA THR A 35 -12.06 -9.61 8.35
C THR A 35 -11.03 -9.47 7.25
N MET A 36 -10.94 -8.27 6.68
CA MET A 36 -9.84 -7.88 5.81
C MET A 36 -8.73 -7.24 6.64
N ILE A 37 -7.49 -7.58 6.30
CA ILE A 37 -6.29 -7.02 6.92
C ILE A 37 -5.62 -6.10 5.90
N SER A 38 -5.48 -4.82 6.22
CA SER A 38 -4.63 -3.89 5.47
C SER A 38 -3.36 -3.67 6.26
N VAL A 39 -2.20 -3.81 5.62
CA VAL A 39 -0.90 -3.48 6.21
C VAL A 39 -0.23 -2.44 5.34
N SER A 40 0.46 -1.48 5.95
CA SER A 40 1.04 -0.35 5.20
C SER A 40 2.44 0.02 5.66
N ASP A 41 3.27 0.41 4.69
CA ASP A 41 4.55 1.08 4.92
C ASP A 41 4.84 2.12 3.83
N TYR A 42 5.77 3.03 4.12
CA TYR A 42 6.01 4.22 3.32
C TYR A 42 7.51 4.48 3.12
N ALA A 43 7.90 4.59 1.85
CA ALA A 43 9.29 4.81 1.46
C ALA A 43 9.48 6.16 0.72
N GLY A 44 10.73 6.50 0.44
CA GLY A 44 11.05 7.72 -0.32
C GLY A 44 11.06 9.02 0.49
N SER A 45 11.07 8.95 1.82
CA SER A 45 11.09 10.15 2.69
C SER A 45 12.42 10.91 2.63
N HIS A 46 13.53 10.26 2.24
CA HIS A 46 14.86 10.89 2.13
C HIS A 46 14.91 11.94 1.02
N LYS A 47 15.63 13.06 1.23
CA LYS A 47 15.67 14.21 0.29
C LYS A 47 16.07 13.86 -1.15
N SER A 48 16.84 12.80 -1.35
CA SER A 48 17.30 12.35 -2.67
C SER A 48 16.27 11.52 -3.45
N SER A 49 15.17 11.08 -2.81
CA SER A 49 14.12 10.33 -3.50
C SER A 49 13.27 11.26 -4.37
N ALA A 50 13.07 10.91 -5.63
CA ALA A 50 12.20 11.64 -6.55
C ALA A 50 10.70 11.40 -6.27
N PHE A 51 10.38 10.23 -5.70
CA PHE A 51 9.01 9.81 -5.40
C PHE A 51 8.85 9.51 -3.90
N GLU A 52 7.64 9.73 -3.40
CA GLU A 52 7.16 9.13 -2.15
C GLU A 52 6.37 7.87 -2.51
N CYS A 53 6.66 6.75 -1.84
CA CYS A 53 5.99 5.50 -2.09
C CYS A 53 5.08 5.16 -0.92
N TYR A 54 3.79 4.96 -1.19
CA TYR A 54 2.78 4.53 -0.23
C TYR A 54 2.33 3.13 -0.61
N SER A 55 2.72 2.12 0.17
CA SER A 55 2.42 0.71 -0.14
C SER A 55 1.45 0.12 0.86
N PHE A 56 0.47 -0.61 0.34
CA PHE A 56 -0.60 -1.25 1.11
C PHE A 56 -0.75 -2.69 0.65
N ALA A 57 -0.56 -3.66 1.53
CA ALA A 57 -0.98 -5.04 1.27
C ALA A 57 -2.33 -5.29 1.93
N ILE A 58 -3.33 -5.62 1.11
CA ILE A 58 -4.70 -5.86 1.52
C ILE A 58 -4.97 -7.35 1.36
N LEU A 59 -5.23 -8.01 2.47
CA LEU A 59 -5.35 -9.45 2.59
C LEU A 59 -6.79 -9.81 2.98
N GLY A 60 -7.32 -10.82 2.31
CA GLY A 60 -8.62 -11.44 2.62
C GLY A 60 -8.51 -12.93 2.41
N ASP A 61 -7.55 -13.55 3.10
CA ASP A 61 -7.20 -14.94 2.88
C ASP A 61 -8.01 -15.88 3.79
N PRO A 62 -8.88 -16.74 3.24
CA PRO A 62 -9.58 -17.75 4.03
C PRO A 62 -8.62 -18.75 4.69
N ASP A 63 -7.41 -18.91 4.14
CA ASP A 63 -6.37 -19.80 4.60
C ASP A 63 -5.29 -19.07 5.43
N PHE A 64 -5.60 -17.87 5.96
CA PHE A 64 -4.61 -17.07 6.71
C PHE A 64 -4.01 -17.83 7.90
N ALA A 65 -4.81 -18.62 8.62
CA ALA A 65 -4.32 -19.45 9.73
C ALA A 65 -3.31 -20.50 9.25
N LEU A 66 -3.58 -21.17 8.13
CA LEU A 66 -2.67 -22.14 7.54
C LEU A 66 -1.39 -21.47 7.01
N TRP A 67 -1.50 -20.27 6.47
CA TRP A 67 -0.32 -19.48 6.12
C TRP A 67 0.52 -19.13 7.36
N ASP A 68 -0.11 -18.72 8.46
CA ASP A 68 0.61 -18.35 9.68
C ASP A 68 1.31 -19.56 10.33
N ASP A 69 0.68 -20.74 10.32
CA ASP A 69 1.32 -21.99 10.75
C ASP A 69 2.59 -22.29 9.95
N ARG A 70 2.50 -22.18 8.61
CA ARG A 70 3.66 -22.36 7.70
C ARG A 70 4.73 -21.30 7.95
N ARG A 71 4.34 -20.05 8.24
CA ARG A 71 5.28 -18.97 8.60
C ARG A 71 6.00 -19.30 9.89
N ILE A 72 5.29 -19.71 10.95
CA ILE A 72 5.90 -20.07 12.24
C ILE A 72 6.87 -21.24 12.07
N GLU A 73 6.47 -22.29 11.35
CA GLU A 73 7.33 -23.44 11.06
C GLU A 73 8.58 -23.03 10.29
N TRP A 74 8.43 -22.23 9.23
CA TRP A 74 9.54 -21.70 8.46
C TRP A 74 10.50 -20.88 9.33
N ARG A 75 9.99 -19.99 10.19
CA ARG A 75 10.82 -19.20 11.12
C ARG A 75 11.61 -20.07 12.08
N HIS A 76 11.00 -21.14 12.59
CA HIS A 76 11.65 -22.09 13.47
C HIS A 76 12.75 -22.87 12.75
N ARG A 77 12.43 -23.46 11.59
CA ARG A 77 13.39 -24.20 10.74
C ARG A 77 14.59 -23.35 10.35
N GLN A 78 14.35 -22.08 10.00
CA GLN A 78 15.42 -21.16 9.63
C GLN A 78 16.12 -20.52 10.84
N SER A 79 15.75 -20.85 12.08
CA SER A 79 16.33 -20.26 13.31
C SER A 79 16.40 -18.73 13.25
N LEU A 80 15.28 -18.10 12.89
CA LEU A 80 15.21 -16.65 12.72
C LEU A 80 15.10 -15.90 14.05
N GLY A 81 14.51 -16.53 15.08
CA GLY A 81 14.24 -15.88 16.36
C GLY A 81 13.43 -14.59 16.15
N ARG A 82 13.93 -13.47 16.68
CA ARG A 82 13.30 -12.15 16.55
C ARG A 82 13.72 -11.34 15.32
N ARG A 83 14.39 -11.95 14.33
CA ARG A 83 14.80 -11.24 13.11
C ARG A 83 13.59 -10.88 12.26
N THR A 84 13.50 -9.61 11.84
CA THR A 84 12.44 -9.09 10.95
C THR A 84 12.98 -8.78 9.55
N PHE A 85 12.10 -8.84 8.55
CA PHE A 85 12.41 -8.66 7.13
C PHE A 85 12.20 -7.23 6.65
N ALA A 86 12.81 -6.25 7.32
CA ALA A 86 12.75 -4.87 6.83
C ALA A 86 13.74 -4.61 5.68
N TYR A 87 13.33 -3.87 4.64
CA TYR A 87 14.11 -3.56 3.43
C TYR A 87 15.48 -2.95 3.73
N LYS A 88 15.53 -2.00 4.67
CA LYS A 88 16.78 -1.35 5.12
C LYS A 88 17.68 -2.32 5.89
N LYS A 89 17.11 -3.35 6.51
CA LYS A 89 17.83 -4.34 7.33
C LYS A 89 18.19 -5.62 6.55
N LEU A 90 17.94 -5.70 5.24
CA LEU A 90 18.30 -6.85 4.40
C LEU A 90 19.82 -6.98 4.13
N GLY A 91 20.65 -6.07 4.64
CA GLY A 91 22.12 -6.24 4.62
C GLY A 91 22.64 -7.39 5.49
N ASP A 92 21.80 -7.97 6.35
CA ASP A 92 22.09 -9.21 7.06
C ASP A 92 22.19 -10.38 6.06
N LYS A 93 23.36 -11.04 6.02
CA LYS A 93 23.64 -12.14 5.08
C LYS A 93 22.59 -13.26 5.15
N LYS A 94 22.11 -13.59 6.35
CA LYS A 94 21.10 -14.65 6.53
C LYS A 94 19.77 -14.23 5.93
N LYS A 95 19.34 -12.99 6.14
CA LYS A 95 18.09 -12.47 5.57
C LYS A 95 18.16 -12.29 4.06
N ALA A 96 19.31 -11.89 3.53
CA ALA A 96 19.53 -11.79 2.09
C ALA A 96 19.37 -13.16 1.40
N VAL A 97 19.92 -14.23 2.00
CA VAL A 97 19.78 -15.60 1.48
C VAL A 97 18.35 -16.10 1.58
N LEU A 98 17.65 -15.80 2.68
CA LEU A 98 16.28 -16.27 2.94
C LEU A 98 15.19 -15.39 2.31
N LEU A 99 15.56 -14.31 1.62
CA LEU A 99 14.60 -13.36 1.07
C LEU A 99 13.67 -14.02 0.05
N SER A 100 14.20 -14.86 -0.84
CA SER A 100 13.38 -15.57 -1.84
C SER A 100 12.38 -16.53 -1.17
N GLU A 101 12.81 -17.28 -0.16
CA GLU A 101 11.91 -18.16 0.61
C GLU A 101 10.79 -17.37 1.29
N PHE A 102 11.14 -16.21 1.88
CA PHE A 102 10.17 -15.33 2.51
C PHE A 102 9.17 -14.74 1.49
N LEU A 103 9.67 -14.28 0.34
CA LEU A 103 8.86 -13.73 -0.74
C LEU A 103 7.88 -14.79 -1.30
N ASN A 104 8.33 -16.04 -1.46
CA ASN A 104 7.46 -17.14 -1.86
C ASN A 104 6.37 -17.41 -0.81
N LEU A 105 6.73 -17.41 0.48
CA LEU A 105 5.77 -17.59 1.56
C LEU A 105 4.69 -16.51 1.56
N VAL A 106 5.04 -15.24 1.31
CA VAL A 106 4.03 -14.15 1.23
C VAL A 106 3.28 -14.15 -0.10
N GLY A 107 3.87 -14.68 -1.18
CA GLY A 107 3.22 -14.86 -2.48
C GLY A 107 2.00 -15.80 -2.42
N ASP A 108 1.98 -16.71 -1.44
CA ASP A 108 0.86 -17.61 -1.19
C ASP A 108 -0.38 -16.93 -0.58
N LEU A 109 -0.28 -15.70 -0.08
CA LEU A 109 -1.40 -15.00 0.53
C LEU A 109 -2.43 -14.55 -0.52
N CYS A 110 -3.72 -14.73 -0.25
CA CYS A 110 -4.77 -14.15 -1.08
C CYS A 110 -4.97 -12.66 -0.76
N GLY A 111 -4.58 -11.80 -1.71
CA GLY A 111 -4.65 -10.36 -1.51
C GLY A 111 -4.07 -9.56 -2.66
N VAL A 112 -3.94 -8.26 -2.44
CA VAL A 112 -3.25 -7.35 -3.36
C VAL A 112 -2.34 -6.39 -2.60
N CYS A 113 -1.10 -6.26 -3.05
CA CYS A 113 -0.16 -5.22 -2.66
C CYS A 113 -0.21 -4.08 -3.68
N VAL A 114 -0.80 -2.96 -3.30
CA VAL A 114 -0.91 -1.75 -4.12
C VAL A 114 0.10 -0.71 -3.64
N SER A 115 0.93 -0.21 -4.55
CA SER A 115 1.92 0.83 -4.27
C SER A 115 1.65 2.08 -5.09
N PHE A 116 1.46 3.21 -4.42
CA PHE A 116 1.33 4.53 -5.04
C PHE A 116 2.67 5.27 -4.97
N LEU A 117 3.27 5.52 -6.12
CA LEU A 117 4.47 6.32 -6.31
C LEU A 117 4.05 7.73 -6.69
N VAL A 118 4.19 8.65 -5.75
CA VAL A 118 3.80 10.05 -5.92
C VAL A 118 5.04 10.91 -6.15
N ASP A 119 5.09 11.59 -7.29
CA ASP A 119 6.15 12.55 -7.57
C ASP A 119 6.11 13.70 -6.55
N ARG A 120 7.27 14.03 -5.97
CA ARG A 120 7.37 15.02 -4.89
C ARG A 120 7.10 16.46 -5.31
N ARG A 121 7.06 16.73 -6.60
CA ARG A 121 6.62 18.02 -7.14
C ARG A 121 5.12 18.23 -6.94
N LEU A 122 4.35 17.16 -6.68
CA LEU A 122 2.94 17.22 -6.38
C LEU A 122 2.72 17.54 -4.89
N ASN A 123 2.45 18.81 -4.62
CA ASN A 123 1.99 19.28 -3.31
C ASN A 123 0.46 19.28 -3.26
N GLY A 124 -0.11 19.03 -2.07
CA GLY A 124 -1.53 19.26 -1.84
C GLY A 124 -2.49 18.41 -2.69
N LEU A 125 -2.17 17.12 -2.91
CA LEU A 125 -2.99 16.22 -3.75
C LEU A 125 -4.49 16.20 -3.39
N PHE A 126 -4.80 16.43 -2.12
CA PHE A 126 -6.15 16.40 -1.56
C PHE A 126 -6.60 17.77 -1.00
N ASP A 127 -5.87 18.85 -1.31
CA ASP A 127 -6.20 20.20 -0.82
C ASP A 127 -7.55 20.71 -1.36
N GLY A 128 -8.08 20.10 -2.44
CA GLY A 128 -9.35 20.43 -3.08
C GLY A 128 -10.52 19.48 -2.78
N ASP A 129 -10.31 18.40 -2.01
CA ASP A 129 -11.41 17.49 -1.66
C ASP A 129 -12.37 18.22 -0.69
N GLY A 130 -13.66 18.26 -1.07
CA GLY A 130 -14.67 19.19 -0.54
C GLY A 130 -14.87 19.28 0.99
N GLU A 131 -15.75 20.19 1.41
CA GLU A 131 -15.92 20.63 2.82
C GLU A 131 -16.08 19.52 3.88
N SER A 132 -16.60 18.34 3.53
CA SER A 132 -16.85 17.25 4.50
C SER A 132 -15.57 16.63 5.07
N ASP A 133 -14.52 16.41 4.25
CA ASP A 133 -13.25 15.92 4.78
C ASP A 133 -12.67 16.98 5.69
N ARG A 134 -12.64 18.23 5.22
CA ARG A 134 -12.16 19.37 6.02
C ARG A 134 -12.83 19.49 7.37
N THR A 135 -14.08 19.06 7.56
CA THR A 135 -14.74 19.15 8.88
C THR A 135 -14.26 18.08 9.87
N ILE A 136 -14.26 16.79 9.50
CA ILE A 136 -13.74 15.72 10.39
C ILE A 136 -12.23 15.88 10.57
N VAL A 137 -11.53 16.21 9.48
CA VAL A 137 -10.12 16.60 9.49
C VAL A 137 -9.90 17.78 10.42
N ALA A 138 -10.62 18.88 10.30
CA ALA A 138 -10.39 20.08 11.11
C ALA A 138 -10.77 19.87 12.57
N GLU A 139 -11.65 18.91 12.88
CA GLU A 139 -11.94 18.52 14.25
C GLU A 139 -10.84 17.65 14.86
N GLN A 140 -10.32 16.68 14.10
CA GLN A 140 -9.31 15.74 14.59
C GLN A 140 -7.90 16.32 14.56
N TRP A 141 -7.63 17.23 13.63
CA TRP A 141 -6.34 17.86 13.41
C TRP A 141 -5.78 18.57 14.66
N PRO A 142 -6.52 19.51 15.30
CA PRO A 142 -6.09 20.13 16.56
C PRO A 142 -6.05 19.11 17.70
N LYS A 143 -7.01 18.17 17.70
CA LYS A 143 -7.11 17.13 18.73
C LYS A 143 -6.00 16.11 18.65
N ALA A 144 -5.30 15.92 17.54
CA ALA A 144 -4.18 14.98 17.43
C ALA A 144 -2.80 15.66 17.49
N LYS A 145 -2.76 16.99 17.44
CA LYS A 145 -1.53 17.81 17.47
C LYS A 145 -0.49 17.42 16.40
N TYR A 146 -0.96 16.98 15.25
CA TYR A 146 -0.08 16.69 14.12
C TYR A 146 0.58 17.97 13.59
N ARG A 147 1.80 17.83 13.06
CA ARG A 147 2.48 18.90 12.30
C ARG A 147 1.99 18.88 10.87
N LYS A 148 1.85 20.03 10.21
CA LYS A 148 1.27 20.14 8.85
C LYS A 148 1.75 19.05 7.88
N ALA A 149 3.07 18.83 7.79
CA ALA A 149 3.63 17.79 6.92
C ALA A 149 3.15 16.36 7.24
N THR A 150 3.05 16.01 8.54
CA THR A 150 2.48 14.74 8.99
C THR A 150 0.99 14.64 8.63
N PHE A 151 0.28 15.77 8.55
CA PHE A 151 -1.10 15.76 8.07
C PHE A 151 -1.23 15.36 6.63
N ASP A 152 -0.45 16.03 5.79
CA ASP A 152 -0.62 15.92 4.35
C ASP A 152 -0.30 14.48 3.97
N ARG A 153 0.66 13.88 4.68
CA ARG A 153 0.95 12.44 4.65
C ARG A 153 -0.20 11.60 5.18
N LEU A 154 -0.73 11.89 6.37
CA LEU A 154 -1.89 11.18 6.95
C LEU A 154 -3.06 11.13 5.97
N LEU A 155 -3.43 12.26 5.38
CA LEU A 155 -4.47 12.36 4.37
C LEU A 155 -4.18 11.48 3.16
N ARG A 156 -2.97 11.57 2.59
CA ARG A 156 -2.59 10.73 1.44
C ARG A 156 -2.74 9.25 1.76
N VAL A 157 -2.24 8.84 2.92
CA VAL A 157 -2.31 7.46 3.38
C VAL A 157 -3.77 7.01 3.54
N THR A 158 -4.59 7.78 4.25
CA THR A 158 -5.98 7.41 4.52
C THR A 158 -6.81 7.39 3.24
N HIS A 159 -6.64 8.39 2.36
CA HIS A 159 -7.36 8.43 1.09
C HIS A 159 -7.00 7.25 0.19
N PHE A 160 -5.70 6.95 0.00
CA PHE A 160 -5.29 5.81 -0.81
C PHE A 160 -5.76 4.48 -0.22
N ASN A 161 -5.55 4.26 1.08
CA ASN A 161 -5.97 3.01 1.72
C ASN A 161 -7.48 2.84 1.68
N SER A 162 -8.24 3.87 2.05
CA SER A 162 -9.70 3.81 2.05
C SER A 162 -10.28 3.64 0.64
N PHE A 163 -9.69 4.28 -0.38
CA PHE A 163 -10.11 4.11 -1.76
C PHE A 163 -9.95 2.66 -2.23
N VAL A 164 -8.76 2.07 -2.03
CA VAL A 164 -8.50 0.70 -2.48
C VAL A 164 -9.38 -0.28 -1.70
N LEU A 165 -9.49 -0.13 -0.38
CA LEU A 165 -10.33 -1.00 0.44
C LEU A 165 -11.82 -0.89 0.08
N ALA A 166 -12.34 0.31 -0.19
CA ALA A 166 -13.74 0.49 -0.59
C ALA A 166 -14.08 -0.26 -1.90
N GLY A 167 -13.09 -0.45 -2.78
CA GLY A 167 -13.25 -1.26 -4.00
C GLY A 167 -13.16 -2.78 -3.78
N LEU A 168 -12.65 -3.24 -2.64
CA LEU A 168 -12.38 -4.66 -2.35
C LEU A 168 -13.26 -5.26 -1.24
N VAL A 169 -13.85 -4.41 -0.41
CA VAL A 169 -14.63 -4.81 0.76
C VAL A 169 -16.06 -5.13 0.38
N GLY A 170 -16.60 -6.16 1.01
CA GLY A 170 -17.98 -6.61 0.90
C GLY A 170 -18.81 -6.30 2.14
N PRO A 171 -20.13 -6.62 2.09
CA PRO A 171 -21.04 -6.41 3.21
C PRO A 171 -20.57 -7.08 4.50
N HIS A 172 -20.68 -6.37 5.62
CA HIS A 172 -20.41 -6.83 6.98
C HIS A 172 -18.98 -7.25 7.30
N GLN A 173 -18.03 -7.12 6.36
CA GLN A 173 -16.63 -7.39 6.64
C GLN A 173 -16.05 -6.37 7.63
N ASN A 174 -15.25 -6.86 8.57
CA ASN A 174 -14.42 -6.01 9.42
C ASN A 174 -13.17 -5.60 8.64
N VAL A 175 -12.61 -4.44 8.99
CA VAL A 175 -11.34 -3.94 8.45
C VAL A 175 -10.39 -3.73 9.62
N LEU A 176 -9.25 -4.41 9.59
CA LEU A 176 -8.14 -4.17 10.49
C LEU A 176 -6.98 -3.59 9.69
N TRP A 177 -6.60 -2.34 9.99
CA TRP A 177 -5.42 -1.72 9.40
C TRP A 177 -4.25 -1.72 10.40
N ILE A 178 -3.13 -2.31 10.02
CA ILE A 178 -1.88 -2.31 10.77
C ILE A 178 -0.85 -1.44 10.03
N THR A 179 -0.30 -0.45 10.72
CA THR A 179 0.79 0.39 10.20
C THR A 179 2.01 0.28 11.12
N ASP A 180 3.18 0.65 10.64
CA ASP A 180 4.31 0.87 11.53
C ASP A 180 4.01 1.99 12.54
N GLN A 181 4.66 1.92 13.70
CA GLN A 181 4.57 2.98 14.71
C GLN A 181 5.44 4.18 14.30
N ASP A 182 4.89 5.02 13.43
CA ASP A 182 5.54 6.22 12.89
C ASP A 182 4.81 7.52 13.29
N ASP A 183 5.09 8.63 12.61
CA ASP A 183 4.55 9.94 12.98
C ASP A 183 3.02 10.08 12.80
N ILE A 184 2.39 9.24 11.97
CA ILE A 184 0.92 9.22 11.81
C ILE A 184 0.22 8.36 12.87
N ALA A 185 0.96 7.52 13.62
CA ALA A 185 0.43 6.62 14.63
C ALA A 185 1.37 6.47 15.86
N ALA A 186 2.05 7.54 16.28
CA ALA A 186 3.16 7.41 17.24
C ALA A 186 2.70 7.06 18.66
N ASN A 187 1.45 7.35 19.00
CA ASN A 187 0.84 7.14 20.30
C ASN A 187 -0.66 6.88 20.18
N GLU A 188 -1.30 6.42 21.27
CA GLU A 188 -2.72 6.06 21.30
C GLU A 188 -3.65 7.18 20.84
N ARG A 189 -3.32 8.44 21.16
CA ARG A 189 -4.10 9.61 20.75
C ARG A 189 -4.07 9.78 19.23
N GLN A 190 -2.90 9.63 18.62
CA GLN A 190 -2.75 9.68 17.16
C GLN A 190 -3.38 8.46 16.49
N LEU A 191 -3.24 7.26 17.05
CA LEU A 191 -3.88 6.05 16.56
C LEU A 191 -5.41 6.15 16.57
N ARG A 192 -5.99 6.79 17.59
CA ARG A 192 -7.44 7.07 17.64
C ARG A 192 -7.86 8.04 16.53
N ALA A 193 -7.14 9.15 16.38
CA ALA A 193 -7.41 10.11 15.32
C ALA A 193 -7.27 9.48 13.92
N LEU A 194 -6.25 8.64 13.72
CA LEU A 194 -6.06 7.84 12.51
C LEU A 194 -7.29 6.97 12.24
N THR A 195 -7.77 6.25 13.25
CA THR A 195 -8.95 5.38 13.13
C THR A 195 -10.20 6.16 12.72
N GLU A 196 -10.42 7.33 13.32
CA GLU A 196 -11.59 8.18 13.02
C GLU A 196 -11.52 8.78 11.60
N ILE A 197 -10.35 9.29 11.19
CA ILE A 197 -10.11 9.82 9.83
C ILE A 197 -10.24 8.71 8.78
N PHE A 198 -9.65 7.55 9.04
CA PHE A 198 -9.74 6.39 8.16
C PHE A 198 -11.17 5.87 8.01
N GLY A 199 -11.93 5.79 9.11
CA GLY A 199 -13.34 5.43 9.08
C GLY A 199 -14.18 6.40 8.24
N SER A 200 -13.93 7.71 8.37
CA SER A 200 -14.54 8.73 7.53
C SER A 200 -14.20 8.53 6.04
N GLY A 201 -12.92 8.30 5.73
CA GLY A 201 -12.47 8.01 4.37
C GLY A 201 -13.16 6.79 3.77
N MET A 202 -13.27 5.69 4.53
CA MET A 202 -13.98 4.48 4.12
C MET A 202 -15.45 4.78 3.77
N CYS A 203 -16.15 5.52 4.64
CA CYS A 203 -17.54 5.90 4.36
C CYS A 203 -17.65 6.74 3.09
N ARG A 204 -16.76 7.71 2.89
CA ARG A 204 -16.76 8.59 1.71
C ARG A 204 -16.70 7.81 0.40
N TYR A 205 -15.80 6.84 0.30
CA TYR A 205 -15.63 6.06 -0.94
C TYR A 205 -16.71 4.99 -1.14
N LEU A 206 -17.49 4.66 -0.10
CA LEU A 206 -18.62 3.74 -0.20
C LEU A 206 -19.95 4.43 -0.48
N ILE A 207 -20.09 5.74 -0.24
CA ILE A 207 -21.34 6.46 -0.47
C ILE A 207 -21.64 6.54 -1.98
N LEU A 208 -22.87 6.14 -2.34
CA LEU A 208 -23.40 6.25 -3.69
C LEU A 208 -23.82 7.70 -4.02
N PRO A 209 -24.03 8.04 -5.31
CA PRO A 209 -24.41 9.40 -5.71
C PRO A 209 -25.70 9.94 -5.08
N ASP A 210 -26.59 9.05 -4.64
CA ASP A 210 -27.85 9.38 -3.94
C ASP A 210 -27.66 9.58 -2.42
N GLY A 211 -26.42 9.52 -1.92
CA GLY A 211 -26.10 9.68 -0.50
C GLY A 211 -26.28 8.41 0.33
N THR A 212 -26.62 7.27 -0.28
CA THR A 212 -26.83 6.01 0.44
C THR A 212 -25.56 5.17 0.50
N LEU A 213 -25.46 4.33 1.53
CA LEU A 213 -24.43 3.29 1.61
C LEU A 213 -24.97 2.00 0.99
N PRO A 214 -24.26 1.35 0.06
CA PRO A 214 -24.72 0.13 -0.60
C PRO A 214 -24.79 -1.04 0.38
N PHE A 215 -23.98 -1.01 1.44
CA PHE A 215 -23.96 -1.98 2.52
C PHE A 215 -23.35 -1.37 3.78
N ARG A 216 -23.47 -2.08 4.91
CA ARG A 216 -22.80 -1.72 6.16
C ARG A 216 -21.51 -2.51 6.30
N LEU A 217 -20.44 -1.83 6.71
CA LEU A 217 -19.21 -2.48 7.17
C LEU A 217 -19.40 -3.05 8.58
N GLY A 218 -18.55 -4.00 8.95
CA GLY A 218 -18.35 -4.41 10.33
C GLY A 218 -17.53 -3.36 11.11
N HIS A 219 -16.65 -3.82 11.99
CA HIS A 219 -15.75 -2.96 12.73
C HIS A 219 -14.59 -2.47 11.86
N ILE A 220 -14.28 -1.18 11.97
CA ILE A 220 -13.04 -0.58 11.47
C ILE A 220 -12.10 -0.40 12.67
N ARG A 221 -10.89 -0.95 12.59
CA ARG A 221 -9.88 -0.87 13.64
C ARG A 221 -8.52 -0.52 13.03
N CYS A 222 -7.75 0.29 13.74
CA CYS A 222 -6.34 0.50 13.44
C CYS A 222 -5.48 -0.03 14.59
N GLY A 223 -4.37 -0.66 14.24
CA GLY A 223 -3.33 -1.12 15.15
C GLY A 223 -1.96 -0.72 14.62
N THR A 224 -0.93 -1.00 15.42
CA THR A 224 0.45 -0.84 14.96
C THR A 224 1.18 -2.18 15.04
N THR A 225 2.35 -2.29 14.40
CA THR A 225 3.23 -3.46 14.56
C THR A 225 3.62 -3.71 16.02
N ALA A 226 3.57 -2.70 16.89
CA ALA A 226 3.74 -2.85 18.34
C ALA A 226 2.61 -3.65 19.03
N SER A 227 1.48 -3.87 18.36
CA SER A 227 0.37 -4.72 18.83
C SER A 227 0.62 -6.21 18.62
N ASP A 228 1.78 -6.60 18.09
CA ASP A 228 2.16 -8.01 17.90
C ASP A 228 2.24 -8.78 19.23
N ASN A 229 1.81 -10.04 19.21
CA ASN A 229 1.79 -10.93 20.37
C ASN A 229 3.14 -11.63 20.65
N GLY A 230 4.20 -11.24 19.94
CA GLY A 230 5.54 -11.83 20.02
C GLY A 230 5.81 -12.91 18.97
N THR A 231 4.80 -13.31 18.19
CA THR A 231 4.98 -14.25 17.06
C THR A 231 5.56 -13.57 15.82
N LEU A 232 5.63 -12.23 15.80
CA LEU A 232 6.04 -11.41 14.66
C LEU A 232 5.12 -11.54 13.44
N GLN A 233 3.86 -11.95 13.65
CA GLN A 233 2.87 -12.02 12.59
C GLN A 233 2.65 -10.64 11.96
N CYS A 234 2.40 -9.61 12.78
CA CYS A 234 2.16 -8.23 12.33
C CYS A 234 3.41 -7.68 11.63
N GLU A 235 4.59 -7.95 12.16
CA GLU A 235 5.88 -7.54 11.60
C GLU A 235 6.16 -8.22 10.25
N ASP A 236 5.89 -9.52 10.11
CA ASP A 236 6.13 -10.24 8.86
C ASP A 236 5.13 -9.81 7.77
N ILE A 237 3.84 -9.59 8.08
CA ILE A 237 2.90 -9.05 7.08
C ILE A 237 3.22 -7.58 6.73
N ALA A 238 3.58 -6.75 7.72
CA ALA A 238 3.96 -5.35 7.48
C ALA A 238 5.27 -5.22 6.68
N SER A 239 6.11 -6.26 6.67
CA SER A 239 7.29 -6.27 5.82
C SER A 239 6.97 -6.35 4.31
N ILE A 240 5.78 -6.83 3.92
CA ILE A 240 5.37 -6.89 2.50
C ILE A 240 5.39 -5.49 1.87
N PRO A 241 4.63 -4.50 2.37
CA PRO A 241 4.66 -3.15 1.81
C PRO A 241 6.02 -2.44 2.00
N ASP A 242 6.81 -2.73 3.04
CA ASP A 242 8.16 -2.15 3.21
C ASP A 242 9.14 -2.68 2.17
N LEU A 243 9.14 -3.99 1.90
CA LEU A 243 9.98 -4.62 0.89
C LEU A 243 9.64 -4.09 -0.51
N VAL A 244 8.35 -4.10 -0.87
CA VAL A 244 7.86 -3.61 -2.16
C VAL A 244 8.13 -2.10 -2.30
N GLY A 245 7.74 -1.31 -1.30
CA GLY A 245 7.92 0.14 -1.32
C GLY A 245 9.39 0.56 -1.34
N GLY A 246 10.25 -0.12 -0.60
CA GLY A 246 11.69 0.08 -0.60
C GLY A 246 12.34 -0.23 -1.95
N ALA A 247 11.96 -1.35 -2.58
CA ALA A 247 12.45 -1.72 -3.90
C ALA A 247 12.00 -0.73 -4.98
N LEU A 248 10.71 -0.38 -4.99
CA LEU A 248 10.15 0.59 -5.94
C LEU A 248 10.76 1.98 -5.77
N SER A 249 10.96 2.44 -4.52
CA SER A 249 11.61 3.74 -4.25
C SER A 249 13.02 3.79 -4.83
N GLU A 250 13.79 2.71 -4.74
CA GLU A 250 15.13 2.62 -5.34
C GLU A 250 15.06 2.63 -6.88
N VAL A 251 14.21 1.79 -7.48
CA VAL A 251 14.03 1.69 -8.93
C VAL A 251 13.61 3.02 -9.55
N PHE A 252 12.61 3.69 -8.98
CA PHE A 252 12.07 4.92 -9.57
C PHE A 252 12.98 6.13 -9.35
N THR A 253 13.75 6.14 -8.26
CA THR A 253 14.82 7.14 -8.11
C THR A 253 15.84 6.98 -9.23
N LYS A 254 16.25 5.74 -9.54
CA LYS A 254 17.19 5.46 -10.64
C LYS A 254 16.62 5.79 -12.02
N TYR A 255 15.34 5.53 -12.28
CA TYR A 255 14.70 5.98 -13.51
C TYR A 255 14.69 7.50 -13.63
N SER A 256 14.43 8.21 -12.53
CA SER A 256 14.48 9.67 -12.50
C SER A 256 15.89 10.20 -12.79
N ASP A 257 16.91 9.63 -12.14
CA ASP A 257 18.33 10.02 -12.32
C ASP A 257 18.82 9.81 -13.76
N THR A 258 18.32 8.76 -14.43
CA THR A 258 18.68 8.42 -15.82
C THR A 258 17.79 9.10 -16.86
N GLY A 259 16.79 9.88 -16.44
CA GLY A 259 15.85 10.57 -17.33
C GLY A 259 14.84 9.65 -18.01
N ILE A 260 14.71 8.40 -17.56
CA ILE A 260 13.70 7.45 -18.05
C ILE A 260 12.33 7.96 -17.58
N ARG A 261 11.47 8.31 -18.54
CA ARG A 261 10.09 8.69 -18.27
C ARG A 261 9.16 7.51 -18.46
N LEU A 262 8.29 7.30 -17.48
CA LEU A 262 7.27 6.28 -17.51
C LEU A 262 6.25 6.67 -18.59
N ARG A 263 5.93 5.74 -19.49
CA ARG A 263 4.83 5.90 -20.45
C ARG A 263 3.85 4.76 -20.27
N LYS A 264 2.57 5.07 -20.43
CA LYS A 264 1.48 4.09 -20.36
C LYS A 264 1.74 2.96 -21.36
N GLY A 265 1.73 1.72 -20.86
CA GLY A 265 1.88 0.51 -21.70
C GLY A 265 3.31 0.19 -22.13
N ILE A 266 4.32 0.78 -21.49
CA ILE A 266 5.71 0.31 -21.60
C ILE A 266 6.02 -0.56 -20.39
N ASP A 267 6.38 -1.81 -20.66
CA ASP A 267 6.93 -2.70 -19.66
C ASP A 267 8.36 -2.28 -19.32
N LEU A 268 8.65 -2.15 -18.03
CA LEU A 268 9.95 -1.65 -17.57
C LEU A 268 10.80 -2.78 -17.01
N SER A 269 12.03 -2.88 -17.49
CA SER A 269 13.08 -3.66 -16.83
C SER A 269 13.74 -2.82 -15.74
N PRO A 270 13.97 -3.38 -14.54
CA PRO A 270 14.70 -2.68 -13.48
C PRO A 270 16.07 -2.16 -13.98
N PRO A 271 16.53 -0.97 -13.54
CA PRO A 271 17.87 -0.48 -13.90
C PRO A 271 18.96 -1.46 -13.46
N ALA A 272 20.01 -1.61 -14.27
CA ALA A 272 21.09 -2.56 -14.00
C ALA A 272 21.87 -2.26 -12.70
N ASP A 273 21.82 -1.01 -12.23
CA ASP A 273 22.58 -0.50 -11.08
C ASP A 273 21.78 -0.49 -9.77
N VAL A 274 20.66 -1.20 -9.68
CA VAL A 274 19.94 -1.41 -8.42
C VAL A 274 20.56 -2.53 -7.58
N SER A 275 20.36 -2.46 -6.27
CA SER A 275 20.90 -3.42 -5.32
C SER A 275 20.37 -4.85 -5.56
N LEU A 276 21.14 -5.86 -5.12
CA LEU A 276 20.74 -7.27 -5.29
C LEU A 276 19.38 -7.57 -4.65
N LYS A 277 19.11 -7.03 -3.46
CA LYS A 277 17.81 -7.18 -2.78
C LYS A 277 16.66 -6.58 -3.61
N THR A 278 16.88 -5.43 -4.25
CA THR A 278 15.90 -4.82 -5.16
C THR A 278 15.65 -5.73 -6.34
N ARG A 279 16.69 -6.28 -6.96
CA ARG A 279 16.55 -7.22 -8.08
C ARG A 279 15.75 -8.47 -7.68
N SER A 280 16.00 -9.04 -6.51
CA SER A 280 15.23 -10.18 -6.00
C SER A 280 13.76 -9.85 -5.81
N ILE A 281 13.45 -8.70 -5.19
CA ILE A 281 12.06 -8.26 -4.96
C ILE A 281 11.37 -7.95 -6.29
N MET A 282 12.02 -7.23 -7.20
CA MET A 282 11.47 -6.93 -8.53
C MET A 282 11.25 -8.20 -9.35
N GLY A 283 12.15 -9.19 -9.27
CA GLY A 283 11.96 -10.49 -9.91
C GLY A 283 10.71 -11.20 -9.38
N TRP A 284 10.57 -11.29 -8.06
CA TRP A 284 9.37 -11.83 -7.42
C TRP A 284 8.09 -11.10 -7.84
N MET A 285 8.11 -9.76 -7.94
CA MET A 285 6.95 -8.96 -8.38
C MET A 285 6.54 -9.22 -9.84
N THR A 286 7.40 -9.83 -10.66
CA THR A 286 7.10 -10.17 -12.07
C THR A 286 6.56 -11.58 -12.26
N GLU A 287 6.59 -12.40 -11.20
CA GLU A 287 6.04 -13.76 -11.19
C GLU A 287 4.55 -13.76 -10.83
N GLU A 288 3.85 -14.84 -11.17
CA GLU A 288 2.43 -14.99 -10.88
C GLU A 288 2.23 -15.54 -9.46
N HIS A 289 1.61 -14.74 -8.58
CA HIS A 289 1.34 -15.10 -7.18
C HIS A 289 -0.16 -15.03 -6.86
N ARG A 290 -0.57 -15.59 -5.71
CA ARG A 290 -1.92 -15.33 -5.14
C ARG A 290 -2.01 -13.89 -4.64
N LEU A 291 -0.92 -13.38 -4.07
CA LEU A 291 -0.80 -11.98 -3.68
C LEU A 291 -0.50 -11.16 -4.95
N LYS A 292 -1.47 -10.40 -5.44
CA LYS A 292 -1.30 -9.58 -6.65
C LYS A 292 -0.49 -8.32 -6.36
N GLN A 293 0.25 -7.81 -7.34
CA GLN A 293 1.01 -6.56 -7.23
C GLN A 293 0.46 -5.52 -8.21
N VAL A 294 0.18 -4.32 -7.70
CA VAL A 294 -0.30 -3.19 -8.51
C VAL A 294 0.54 -1.97 -8.19
N VAL A 295 1.18 -1.41 -9.21
CA VAL A 295 2.00 -0.20 -9.05
C VAL A 295 1.38 0.96 -9.80
N VAL A 296 1.08 2.03 -9.07
CA VAL A 296 0.46 3.25 -9.57
C VAL A 296 1.49 4.37 -9.48
N CYS A 297 1.84 4.96 -10.61
CA CYS A 297 2.67 6.17 -10.64
C CYS A 297 1.78 7.41 -10.85
N ILE A 298 2.00 8.44 -10.05
CA ILE A 298 1.28 9.71 -10.08
C ILE A 298 2.31 10.83 -10.28
N GLU A 299 2.26 11.47 -11.43
CA GLU A 299 3.22 12.50 -11.88
C GLU A 299 2.49 13.78 -12.28
N PRO A 300 3.16 14.95 -12.30
CA PRO A 300 2.60 16.16 -12.88
C PRO A 300 2.24 15.94 -14.35
N ALA A 301 1.02 16.31 -14.75
CA ALA A 301 0.63 16.26 -16.14
C ALA A 301 1.06 17.54 -16.89
N PRO A 302 1.31 17.45 -18.21
CA PRO A 302 1.25 18.62 -19.07
C PRO A 302 -0.18 19.20 -19.04
N SER A 303 -0.30 20.53 -18.92
CA SER A 303 -1.57 21.27 -18.96
C SER A 303 -2.52 20.75 -20.07
N PRO A 304 -3.85 20.58 -19.82
CA PRO A 304 -4.65 21.16 -18.73
C PRO A 304 -4.88 20.27 -17.50
N SER A 305 -4.36 19.04 -17.47
CA SER A 305 -4.50 18.15 -16.31
C SER A 305 -3.47 18.49 -15.24
N LEU A 306 -3.83 18.36 -13.95
CA LEU A 306 -2.88 18.58 -12.84
C LEU A 306 -1.91 17.41 -12.66
N PHE A 307 -2.35 16.19 -12.95
CA PHE A 307 -1.56 14.96 -12.79
C PHE A 307 -1.87 13.93 -13.86
N THR A 308 -0.90 13.04 -14.10
CA THR A 308 -1.01 11.81 -14.90
C THR A 308 -0.96 10.62 -13.96
N VAL A 309 -1.86 9.66 -14.14
CA VAL A 309 -1.85 8.38 -13.43
C VAL A 309 -1.50 7.28 -14.42
N THR A 310 -0.46 6.50 -14.09
CA THR A 310 0.01 5.38 -14.91
C THR A 310 0.07 4.13 -14.06
N LEU A 311 -0.57 3.04 -14.51
CA LEU A 311 -0.28 1.72 -13.97
C LEU A 311 0.99 1.19 -14.63
N VAL A 312 1.93 0.76 -13.80
CA VAL A 312 3.24 0.29 -14.22
C VAL A 312 3.27 -1.23 -14.21
N ASP A 313 3.67 -1.79 -15.34
CA ASP A 313 3.97 -3.19 -15.50
C ASP A 313 5.48 -3.38 -15.55
N PHE A 314 5.98 -4.38 -14.83
CA PHE A 314 7.36 -4.81 -14.95
C PHE A 314 7.39 -6.09 -15.78
N ILE A 315 8.34 -6.17 -16.71
CA ILE A 315 8.71 -7.44 -17.32
C ILE A 315 10.00 -7.91 -16.66
N GLY A 316 9.94 -9.13 -16.12
CA GLY A 316 11.13 -9.85 -15.69
C GLY A 316 11.86 -10.44 -16.90
N SER A 317 13.19 -10.38 -16.88
CA SER A 317 13.95 -11.56 -17.29
C SER A 317 14.08 -12.41 -16.02
N PRO A 318 13.72 -13.71 -16.04
CA PRO A 318 13.90 -14.56 -14.87
C PRO A 318 15.37 -14.48 -14.42
N LEU A 319 15.56 -14.34 -13.11
CA LEU A 319 16.89 -14.41 -12.51
C LEU A 319 17.44 -15.81 -12.81
N SER A 320 18.35 -15.91 -13.79
CA SER A 320 19.17 -17.10 -14.04
C SER A 320 20.18 -17.30 -12.93
#